data_AF-A0A970ZC99-F1
#
_entry.id   AF-A0A970ZC99-F1
#
_cell.length_a   1.000
_cell.length_b   1.000
_cell.length_c   1.000
_cell.angle_alpha   90.00
_cell.angle_beta   90.00
_cell.angle_gamma   90.00
#
_symmetry.space_group_name_H-M   'P 1'
#
loop_
_entity.id
_entity.type
_entity.pdbx_description
1 polymer ?
#
loop_
_entity_poly.entity_id
_entity_poly.type
_entity_poly.pdbx_seq_one_letter_code
_entity_poly.pdbx_strand_id
1 'polypeptide(L)'
;MKTEAISPRNIRSLLILMVLCGSLVNGAFTVGQDTWIAVLLMGILFLPALLMYSRICALFPGKNLYDITRELFGRVGSLLVVLLMSLYALVVTALQLRNFT
;
A
#
# COMPACT_ATOMS: atom_id res chain seq x y z
N MET A 1 2.02 23.92 -9.98
CA MET A 1 1.30 22.67 -10.34
C MET A 1 -0.05 22.70 -9.66
N LYS A 2 -1.16 22.64 -10.41
CA LYS A 2 -2.49 22.44 -9.81
C LYS A 2 -2.51 21.00 -9.29
N THR A 3 -2.61 20.81 -7.98
CA THR A 3 -2.77 19.48 -7.40
C THR A 3 -4.16 19.00 -7.79
N GLU A 4 -4.24 18.12 -8.79
CA GLU A 4 -5.47 17.40 -9.15
C GLU A 4 -5.87 16.57 -7.92
N ALA A 5 -6.72 17.15 -7.08
CA ALA A 5 -7.14 16.52 -5.83
C ALA A 5 -8.17 15.45 -6.16
N ILE A 6 -7.75 14.19 -6.05
CA ILE A 6 -8.64 13.04 -6.23
C ILE A 6 -9.71 13.09 -5.13
N SER A 7 -10.99 12.96 -5.51
CA SER A 7 -12.10 12.94 -4.56
C SER A 7 -11.91 11.85 -3.48
N PRO A 8 -12.21 12.12 -2.20
CA PRO A 8 -12.09 11.14 -1.11
C PRO A 8 -12.87 9.84 -1.34
N ARG A 9 -13.94 9.89 -2.15
CA ARG A 9 -14.68 8.68 -2.57
C ARG A 9 -13.85 7.83 -3.53
N ASN A 10 -13.18 8.45 -4.49
CA ASN A 10 -12.37 7.77 -5.49
C ASN A 10 -11.10 7.17 -4.84
N ILE A 11 -10.48 7.87 -3.90
CA ILE A 11 -9.33 7.34 -3.14
C ILE A 11 -9.72 6.09 -2.34
N ARG A 12 -10.86 6.11 -1.64
CA ARG A 12 -11.35 4.92 -0.92
C ARG A 12 -11.59 3.75 -1.85
N SER A 13 -12.22 4.00 -3.00
CA SER A 13 -12.44 2.96 -4.01
C SER A 13 -11.13 2.41 -4.57
N LEU A 14 -10.14 3.27 -4.81
CA LEU A 14 -8.81 2.87 -5.29
C LEU A 14 -8.10 1.99 -4.28
N LEU A 15 -8.13 2.36 -2.99
CA LEU A 15 -7.52 1.58 -1.91
C LEU A 15 -8.18 0.19 -1.77
N ILE A 16 -9.51 0.13 -1.84
CA ILE A 16 -10.24 -1.15 -1.80
C ILE A 16 -9.86 -2.04 -2.99
N LEU A 17 -9.83 -1.49 -4.20
CA LEU A 17 -9.45 -2.24 -5.40
C LEU A 17 -8.00 -2.74 -5.33
N MET A 18 -7.08 -1.91 -4.83
CA MET A 18 -5.67 -2.26 -4.70
C MET A 18 -5.43 -3.40 -3.70
N VAL A 19 -6.16 -3.41 -2.58
CA VAL A 19 -6.10 -4.51 -1.60
C VAL A 19 -6.67 -5.82 -2.19
N LEU A 20 -7.83 -5.75 -2.87
CA LEU A 20 -8.48 -6.93 -3.45
C LEU A 20 -7.67 -7.57 -4.58
N CYS A 21 -7.02 -6.76 -5.43
CA CYS A 21 -6.26 -7.23 -6.59
C CYS A 21 -4.96 -7.97 -6.18
N GLY A 22 -4.31 -7.53 -5.09
CA GLY A 22 -3.10 -8.18 -4.58
C GLY A 22 -3.30 -9.60 -4.05
N SER A 23 -4.47 -9.86 -3.44
CA SER A 23 -4.81 -11.17 -2.86
C SER A 23 -5.13 -12.22 -3.91
N LEU A 24 -5.78 -11.83 -5.01
CA LEU A 24 -6.20 -12.75 -6.08
C LEU A 24 -5.02 -13.27 -6.89
N VAL A 25 -3.92 -12.52 -6.97
CA VAL A 25 -2.81 -12.79 -7.91
C VAL A 25 -1.63 -13.53 -7.30
N ASN A 26 -1.47 -13.53 -5.97
CA ASN A 26 -0.29 -14.09 -5.29
C ASN A 26 -0.51 -15.46 -4.63
N GLY A 27 -1.42 -16.30 -5.17
CA GLY A 27 -1.50 -17.71 -4.75
C GLY A 27 -2.71 -18.08 -3.91
N ALA A 28 -3.78 -17.27 -3.90
CA ALA A 28 -5.07 -17.63 -3.33
C ALA A 28 -5.60 -19.00 -3.81
N PHE A 29 -5.23 -19.43 -5.03
CA PHE A 29 -5.63 -20.72 -5.59
C PHE A 29 -4.84 -21.93 -5.08
N THR A 30 -3.74 -21.73 -4.35
CA THR A 30 -2.94 -22.84 -3.79
C THR A 30 -3.59 -23.49 -2.56
N VAL A 31 -4.46 -22.75 -1.86
CA VAL A 31 -5.13 -23.17 -0.61
C VAL A 31 -6.46 -23.89 -0.88
N GLY A 32 -6.87 -23.99 -2.15
CA GLY A 32 -8.06 -24.75 -2.55
C GLY A 32 -9.34 -24.17 -1.97
N GLN A 33 -10.00 -24.92 -1.07
CA GLN A 33 -11.32 -24.58 -0.52
C GLN A 33 -11.27 -23.53 0.61
N ASP A 34 -10.14 -23.39 1.30
CA ASP A 34 -10.01 -22.52 2.50
C ASP A 34 -9.53 -21.09 2.18
N THR A 35 -9.41 -20.75 0.90
CA THR A 35 -8.96 -19.44 0.42
C THR A 35 -9.76 -18.26 1.00
N TRP A 36 -11.07 -18.44 1.21
CA TRP A 36 -11.92 -17.39 1.78
C TRP A 36 -11.51 -17.03 3.21
N ILE A 37 -11.06 -18.00 4.01
CA ILE A 37 -10.57 -17.77 5.38
C ILE A 37 -9.27 -16.96 5.34
N ALA A 38 -8.35 -17.34 4.43
CA ALA A 38 -7.09 -16.63 4.26
C ALA A 38 -7.30 -15.16 3.87
N VAL A 39 -8.24 -14.88 2.97
CA VAL A 39 -8.58 -13.51 2.56
C VAL A 39 -9.17 -12.70 3.72
N LEU A 40 -10.07 -13.29 4.52
CA LEU A 40 -10.64 -12.61 5.70
C LEU A 40 -9.58 -12.34 6.77
N LEU A 41 -8.72 -13.33 7.06
CA LEU A 41 -7.62 -13.18 8.01
C LEU A 41 -6.63 -12.11 7.57
N MET A 42 -6.27 -12.07 6.28
CA MET A 42 -5.44 -11.01 5.72
C MET A 42 -6.05 -9.63 5.97
N GLY A 43 -7.36 -9.47 5.70
CA GLY A 43 -8.07 -8.22 5.96
C GLY A 43 -7.98 -7.77 7.42
N ILE A 44 -8.25 -8.68 8.35
CA ILE A 44 -8.19 -8.40 9.80
C ILE A 44 -6.77 -8.05 10.25
N LEU A 45 -5.78 -8.83 9.82
CA LEU A 45 -4.37 -8.59 10.18
C LEU A 45 -3.81 -7.29 9.58
N PHE A 46 -4.38 -6.82 8.47
CA PHE A 46 -3.98 -5.55 7.85
C PHE A 46 -4.62 -4.33 8.52
N LEU A 47 -5.74 -4.48 9.25
CA LEU A 47 -6.43 -3.36 9.90
C LEU A 47 -5.55 -2.52 10.84
N PRO A 48 -4.73 -3.11 11.74
CA PRO A 48 -3.85 -2.32 12.60
C PRO A 48 -2.87 -1.45 11.80
N ALA A 49 -2.28 -1.99 10.73
CA ALA A 49 -1.37 -1.26 9.87
C ALA A 49 -2.07 -0.10 9.15
N LEU A 50 -3.29 -0.32 8.65
CA LEU A 50 -4.10 0.70 8.01
C LEU A 50 -4.44 1.84 8.98
N LEU A 51 -4.82 1.50 10.22
CA LEU A 51 -5.12 2.48 11.26
C LEU A 51 -3.88 3.30 11.63
N MET A 52 -2.71 2.67 11.80
CA MET A 52 -1.45 3.39 12.02
C MET A 52 -1.14 4.36 10.87
N TYR A 53 -1.25 3.91 9.62
CA TYR A 53 -0.99 4.77 8.47
C TYR A 53 -1.97 5.95 8.38
N SER A 54 -3.27 5.70 8.63
CA SER A 54 -4.27 6.78 8.66
C SER A 54 -3.97 7.84 9.72
N ARG A 55 -3.46 7.42 10.89
CA ARG A 55 -3.04 8.34 11.96
C ARG A 55 -1.82 9.16 11.54
N ILE A 56 -0.85 8.55 10.87
CA ILE A 56 0.32 9.26 10.33
C ILE A 56 -0.13 10.33 9.32
N CYS A 57 -1.01 9.98 8.38
CA CYS A 57 -1.55 10.96 7.42
C CYS A 57 -2.34 12.10 8.08
N ALA A 58 -3.04 11.83 9.18
CA ALA A 58 -3.74 12.86 9.95
C ALA A 58 -2.79 13.79 10.72
N LEU A 59 -1.66 13.27 11.20
CA LEU A 59 -0.62 14.06 11.88
C LEU A 59 0.17 14.95 10.93
N PHE A 60 0.36 14.53 9.67
CA PHE A 60 1.12 15.24 8.65
C PHE A 60 0.26 15.59 7.43
N PRO A 61 -0.74 16.48 7.57
CA PRO A 61 -1.67 16.79 6.49
C PRO A 61 -0.95 17.43 5.31
N GLY A 62 -1.23 16.95 4.09
CA GLY A 62 -0.67 17.49 2.84
C GLY A 62 0.78 17.13 2.57
N LYS A 63 1.42 16.32 3.43
CA LYS A 63 2.79 15.82 3.23
C LYS A 63 2.77 14.43 2.61
N ASN A 64 3.66 14.19 1.65
CA ASN A 64 3.84 12.87 1.06
C ASN A 64 4.81 12.03 1.90
N LEU A 65 4.94 10.73 1.59
CA LEU A 65 5.83 9.81 2.30
C LEU A 65 7.28 10.33 2.37
N TYR A 66 7.78 10.93 1.29
CA TYR A 66 9.12 11.53 1.27
C TYR A 66 9.25 12.69 2.27
N ASP A 67 8.25 13.57 2.33
CA ASP A 67 8.25 14.73 3.21
C ASP A 67 8.20 14.29 4.67
N ILE A 68 7.31 13.34 5.00
CA ILE A 68 7.15 12.77 6.34
C ILE A 68 8.45 12.10 6.79
N THR A 69 9.05 11.27 5.94
CA THR A 69 10.28 10.55 6.29
C THR A 69 11.49 11.46 6.37
N ARG A 70 11.54 12.54 5.57
CA ARG A 70 12.60 13.56 5.63
C ARG A 70 12.53 14.39 6.90
N GLU A 71 11.33 14.69 7.37
CA GLU A 71 11.12 15.41 8.63
C GLU A 71 11.47 14.55 9.85
N LEU A 72 11.13 13.24 9.83
CA LEU A 72 11.37 12.34 10.96
C LEU A 72 12.80 11.79 11.03
N PHE A 73 13.40 11.42 9.90
CA PHE A 73 14.69 10.71 9.84
C PHE A 73 15.81 11.52 9.17
N GLY A 74 15.53 12.74 8.74
CA GLY A 74 16.49 13.57 8.01
C GLY A 74 16.77 13.07 6.59
N ARG A 75 17.79 13.66 5.95
CA ARG A 75 18.10 13.45 4.51
C ARG A 75 18.53 12.01 4.18
N VAL A 76 19.37 11.40 5.02
CA VAL A 76 19.91 10.06 4.77
C VAL A 76 18.86 9.00 5.05
N GLY A 77 18.14 9.12 6.18
CA GLY A 77 17.08 8.18 6.53
C GLY A 77 15.92 8.19 5.54
N SER A 78 15.50 9.38 5.07
CA SER A 78 14.44 9.46 4.05
C SER A 78 14.86 8.87 2.72
N LEU A 79 16.12 9.04 2.32
CA LEU A 79 16.63 8.42 1.10
C LEU A 79 16.55 6.89 1.18
N LEU A 80 16.98 6.30 2.30
CA LEU A 80 16.91 4.85 2.50
C LEU A 80 15.47 4.33 2.46
N VAL A 81 14.55 4.99 3.18
CA VAL A 81 13.14 4.58 3.22
C VAL A 81 12.49 4.70 1.85
N VAL A 82 12.69 5.83 1.16
CA VAL A 82 12.11 6.03 -0.17
C VAL A 82 12.70 5.08 -1.19
N LEU A 83 14.01 4.83 -1.17
CA LEU A 83 14.64 3.84 -2.04
C LEU A 83 14.05 2.45 -1.83
N LEU A 84 13.92 2.02 -0.56
CA LEU A 84 13.33 0.73 -0.21
C LEU A 84 11.88 0.62 -0.71
N MET A 85 11.09 1.68 -0.53
CA MET A 85 9.69 1.72 -0.97
C MET A 85 9.57 1.72 -2.50
N SER A 86 10.45 2.43 -3.21
CA SER A 86 10.51 2.40 -4.67
C SER A 86 10.91 1.03 -5.20
N LEU A 87 11.91 0.37 -4.59
CA LEU A 87 12.30 -0.99 -4.95
C LEU A 87 11.16 -1.99 -4.69
N TYR A 88 10.50 -1.89 -3.54
CA TYR A 88 9.33 -2.70 -3.23
C TYR A 88 8.24 -2.53 -4.30
N ALA A 89 7.90 -1.28 -4.66
CA ALA A 89 6.90 -1.01 -5.69
C ALA A 89 7.29 -1.63 -7.03
N LEU A 90 8.54 -1.48 -7.46
CA LEU A 90 9.04 -2.07 -8.72
C LEU A 90 8.96 -3.59 -8.72
N VAL A 91 9.41 -4.24 -7.65
CA VAL A 91 9.40 -5.71 -7.53
C VAL A 91 7.98 -6.23 -7.53
N VAL A 92 7.07 -5.63 -6.74
CA VAL A 92 5.67 -6.04 -6.70
C VAL A 92 4.99 -5.85 -8.04
N THR A 93 5.19 -4.71 -8.71
CA THR A 93 4.64 -4.48 -10.05
C THR A 93 5.20 -5.49 -11.06
N ALA A 94 6.50 -5.80 -11.03
CA ALA A 94 7.09 -6.79 -11.92
C ALA A 94 6.52 -8.21 -11.69
N LEU A 95 6.36 -8.62 -10.43
CA LEU A 95 5.72 -9.90 -10.07
C LEU A 95 4.28 -9.96 -10.56
N GLN A 96 3.54 -8.86 -10.38
CA GLN A 96 2.16 -8.75 -10.81
C GLN A 96 2.05 -8.87 -12.34
N LEU A 97 2.94 -8.19 -13.08
CA LEU A 97 2.95 -8.22 -14.54
C LEU A 97 3.31 -9.61 -15.08
N ARG A 98 4.25 -10.31 -14.42
CA ARG A 98 4.59 -11.71 -14.71
C ARG A 98 3.43 -12.66 -14.48
N ASN A 99 2.62 -12.45 -13.44
CA ASN A 99 1.48 -13.33 -13.16
C ASN A 99 0.28 -13.09 -14.09
N PHE A 100 0.22 -11.94 -14.77
CA PHE A 100 -0.84 -11.61 -15.74
C PHE A 100 -0.46 -11.88 -17.21
N THR A 101 0.81 -12.14 -17.50
CA THR A 101 1.31 -12.50 -18.84
C THR A 101 1.45 -14.01 -18.95
#